data_AF-A0A1G7YBQ9-F1
#
_entry.id   AF-A0A1G7YBQ9-F1
#
_cell.length_a   1.000
_cell.length_b   1.000
_cell.length_c   1.000
_cell.angle_alpha   90.00
_cell.angle_beta   90.00
_cell.angle_gamma   90.00
#
_symmetry.space_group_name_H-M   'P 1'
#
loop_
_entity.id
_entity.type
_entity.pdbx_description
1 polymer ?
#
loop_
_entity_poly.entity_id
_entity_poly.type
_entity_poly.pdbx_seq_one_letter_code
_entity_poly.pdbx_strand_id
1 'polypeptide(L)' 'MATERLGLGIALGIVVGAGIGVALDNIAMGVGIGIAIGTSIGVALSSSDDDDDTPDRQP' A
#
# COMPACT_ATOMS: atom_id res chain seq x y z
N MET A 1 2.82 -2.52 14.02
CA MET A 1 3.62 -1.84 12.98
C MET A 1 3.21 -2.25 11.56
N ALA A 2 3.15 -3.56 11.20
CA ALA A 2 2.79 -4.02 9.85
C ALA A 2 1.41 -3.52 9.34
N THR A 3 0.39 -3.53 10.20
CA THR A 3 -0.97 -3.06 9.85
C THR A 3 -1.04 -1.57 9.52
N GLU A 4 -0.18 -0.73 10.13
CA GLU A 4 -0.13 0.72 9.82
C GLU A 4 0.39 0.97 8.41
N ARG A 5 1.37 0.19 7.96
CA ARG A 5 1.94 0.29 6.60
C ARG A 5 0.95 -0.16 5.54
N LEU A 6 0.19 -1.22 5.84
CA LEU A 6 -0.90 -1.66 5.00
C LEU A 6 -2.02 -0.61 4.91
N GLY A 7 -2.41 -0.02 6.04
CA GLY A 7 -3.39 1.06 6.10
C GLY A 7 -2.95 2.32 5.34
N LEU A 8 -1.67 2.69 5.44
CA LEU A 8 -1.07 3.81 4.70
C LEU A 8 -1.12 3.56 3.19
N GLY A 9 -0.75 2.35 2.73
CA GLY A 9 -0.81 1.98 1.32
C GLY A 9 -2.23 2.10 0.76
N ILE A 10 -3.23 1.60 1.48
CA ILE A 10 -4.63 1.70 1.08
C ILE A 10 -5.10 3.16 1.04
N ALA A 11 -4.78 3.97 2.06
CA ALA A 11 -5.16 5.38 2.10
C ALA A 11 -4.57 6.18 0.92
N LEU A 12 -3.30 5.96 0.58
CA LEU A 12 -2.64 6.57 -0.57
C LEU A 12 -3.26 6.10 -1.89
N GLY A 13 -3.53 4.81 -2.01
CA GLY A 13 -4.20 4.24 -3.18
C GLY A 13 -5.59 4.84 -3.42
N ILE A 14 -6.39 5.02 -2.36
CA ILE A 14 -7.73 5.61 -2.45
C ILE A 14 -7.65 7.10 -2.83
N VAL A 15 -6.76 7.90 -2.24
CA VAL A 15 -6.71 9.34 -2.54
C VAL A 15 -6.33 9.59 -4.01
N VAL A 16 -5.38 8.81 -4.53
CA VAL A 16 -4.93 8.89 -5.93
C VAL A 16 -5.99 8.30 -6.86
N GLY A 17 -6.51 7.11 -6.54
CA GLY A 17 -7.54 6.43 -7.33
C GLY A 17 -8.84 7.22 -7.42
N ALA A 18 -9.27 7.87 -6.35
CA ALA A 18 -10.42 8.76 -6.34
C ALA A 18 -10.18 9.98 -7.25
N GLY A 19 -9.01 10.63 -7.17
CA GLY A 19 -8.66 11.75 -8.04
C GLY A 19 -8.65 11.37 -9.53
N ILE A 20 -8.09 10.20 -9.85
CA ILE A 20 -8.11 9.62 -11.20
C ILE A 20 -9.57 9.30 -11.61
N GLY A 21 -10.36 8.68 -10.72
CA GLY A 21 -11.75 8.35 -10.99
C GLY A 21 -12.63 9.57 -11.28
N VAL A 22 -12.41 10.70 -10.59
CA VAL A 22 -13.06 11.97 -10.91
C VAL A 22 -12.64 12.47 -12.28
N ALA A 23 -11.35 12.41 -12.62
CA ALA A 23 -10.84 12.87 -13.90
C ALA A 23 -11.37 12.06 -15.10
N LEU A 24 -11.65 10.77 -14.89
CA LEU A 24 -12.23 9.87 -15.90
C LEU A 24 -13.77 9.81 -15.85
N ASP A 25 -14.45 10.60 -15.00
CA ASP A 25 -15.90 10.51 -14.75
C ASP A 25 -16.35 9.08 -14.36
N ASN A 26 -15.43 8.29 -13.78
CA ASN A 26 -15.66 6.91 -13.41
C ASN A 26 -14.95 6.59 -12.08
N ILE A 27 -15.59 7.01 -11.00
CA ILE A 27 -15.14 6.77 -9.61
C ILE A 27 -14.97 5.28 -9.33
N ALA A 28 -15.86 4.42 -9.83
CA ALA A 28 -15.78 2.98 -9.58
C ALA A 28 -14.48 2.39 -10.14
N MET A 29 -14.11 2.79 -11.37
CA MET A 29 -12.86 2.34 -11.97
C MET A 29 -11.64 2.94 -11.26
N GLY A 30 -11.66 4.24 -10.96
CA GLY A 30 -10.56 4.91 -10.26
C GLY A 30 -10.29 4.35 -8.86
N VAL A 31 -11.34 4.13 -8.07
CA VAL A 31 -11.23 3.52 -6.74
C VAL A 31 -10.78 2.06 -6.84
N GLY A 32 -11.28 1.28 -7.80
CA GLY A 32 -10.84 -0.10 -8.02
C GLY A 32 -9.34 -0.20 -8.33
N ILE A 33 -8.84 0.65 -9.24
CA ILE A 33 -7.42 0.75 -9.58
C ILE A 33 -6.61 1.25 -8.38
N GLY A 34 -7.11 2.28 -7.70
CA GLY A 34 -6.48 2.88 -6.52
C GLY A 34 -6.30 1.89 -5.38
N ILE A 35 -7.33 1.10 -5.07
CA ILE A 35 -7.26 0.05 -4.05
C ILE A 35 -6.23 -1.00 -4.47
N ALA A 36 -6.28 -1.51 -5.71
CA ALA A 36 -5.34 -2.53 -6.18
C ALA A 36 -3.87 -2.11 -6.02
N ILE A 37 -3.54 -0.87 -6.44
CA ILE A 37 -2.20 -0.29 -6.30
C ILE A 37 -1.86 -0.01 -4.82
N GLY A 38 -2.80 0.53 -4.05
CA GLY A 38 -2.60 0.84 -2.64
C GLY A 38 -2.32 -0.41 -1.80
N THR A 39 -3.05 -1.50 -2.03
CA THR A 39 -2.82 -2.78 -1.36
C THR A 39 -1.48 -3.40 -1.75
N SER A 40 -1.07 -3.36 -3.02
CA SER A 40 0.22 -3.94 -3.42
C SER A 40 1.40 -3.18 -2.81
N ILE A 41 1.33 -1.85 -2.76
CA ILE A 41 2.32 -1.00 -2.08
C ILE A 41 2.31 -1.27 -0.58
N GLY A 42 1.14 -1.30 0.06
CA GLY A 42 1.02 -1.56 1.50
C GLY A 42 1.55 -2.93 1.91
N VAL A 43 1.32 -3.97 1.10
CA VAL A 43 1.88 -5.32 1.31
C VAL A 43 3.38 -5.31 1.09
N ALA A 44 3.89 -4.70 0.02
CA ALA A 44 5.33 -4.63 -0.26
C ALA A 44 6.09 -3.93 0.88
N LEU A 45 5.60 -2.78 1.34
CA LEU A 45 6.17 -2.04 2.47
C LEU A 45 6.08 -2.81 3.79
N SER A 46 5.01 -3.56 4.00
CA SER A 46 4.89 -4.41 5.19
C SER A 46 5.87 -5.58 5.17
N SER A 47 6.23 -6.08 3.98
CA SER A 47 7.12 -7.23 3.82
C SER A 47 8.60 -6.85 3.92
N SER A 48 8.95 -5.56 3.82
CA SER A 48 10.32 -5.07 3.94
C SER A 48 10.78 -4.82 5.38
N ASP A 49 9.88 -4.88 6.37
CA ASP A 49 10.23 -4.70 7.78
C ASP A 49 10.59 -6.01 8.51
N ASP A 50 10.43 -7.16 7.85
CA ASP A 50 10.75 -8.47 8.42
C ASP A 50 12.21 -8.92 8.18
N ASP A 51 13.05 -8.09 7.54
CA ASP A 51 14.43 -8.46 7.11
C ASP A 51 15.57 -7.82 7.94
N ASP A 52 15.28 -7.26 9.13
CA ASP A 52 16.30 -6.69 10.04
C ASP A 52 16.44 -7.45 11.37
N ASP A 53 16.25 -8.78 11.32
CA ASP A 53 16.71 -9.70 12.36
C ASP A 53 17.85 -10.54 11.75
N THR A 54 19.01 -9.92 11.51
CA THR A 54 20.27 -10.67 11.51
C THR A 54 20.54 -11.09 12.95
N PRO A 55 20.39 -12.37 13.34
CA PRO A 55 20.84 -12.82 14.63
C PRO A 55 22.36 -12.78 14.55
N ASP A 56 22.97 -11.87 15.29
CA ASP A 56 24.39 -11.81 15.53
C ASP A 56 24.95 -13.23 15.72
N ARG A 57 25.61 -13.77 14.70
CA ARG A 57 26.51 -14.91 14.88
C ARG A 57 27.71 -14.39 15.68
N GLN A 58 27.65 -14.48 17.00
CA GLN A 58 28.83 -14.42 17.85
C GLN A 58 29.25 -15.86 18.22
N PRO A 59 30.39 -16.39 17.70
CA PRO A 59 31.07 -17.55 18.27
C PRO A 59 31.94 -17.18 19.48
#